data_AF-A0A1R1AU29-F1
#
_entry.id   AF-A0A1R1AU29-F1
#
_cell.length_a   1.000
_cell.length_b   1.000
_cell.length_c   1.000
_cell.angle_alpha   90.00
_cell.angle_beta   90.00
_cell.angle_gamma   90.00
#
_symmetry.space_group_name_H-M   'P 1'
#
loop_
_entity.id
_entity.type
_entity.pdbx_description
1 polymer ?
#
loop_
_entity_poly.entity_id
_entity_poly.type
_entity_poly.pdbx_seq_one_letter_code
_entity_poly.pdbx_strand_id
1 'polypeptide(L)'
;MILNDNQRRVIKALYLEMYFLLFAYAQNMLSDRSLAEEAVQDTFRIACVKADKLLFSPNPKGWLLNTLKNVIKNKVRSQVYLRNFLELDENVIPGNSDALDIDFMYSDLTNSEDYKLLKKIALDKYSMLEAAKEIGISVEACKKRVQRAKKKLKKSFKKMV
;
A
#
# COMPACT_ATOMS: atom_id res chain seq x y z
N MET A 1 9.30 -1.74 -26.84
CA MET A 1 8.50 -2.99 -26.82
C MET A 1 7.04 -2.60 -27.02
N ILE A 2 6.38 -3.13 -28.05
CA ILE A 2 4.97 -2.87 -28.32
C ILE A 2 4.17 -3.94 -27.59
N LEU A 3 3.26 -3.52 -26.70
CA LEU A 3 2.32 -4.42 -26.02
C LEU A 3 1.45 -5.11 -27.07
N ASN A 4 1.27 -6.43 -26.95
CA ASN A 4 0.27 -7.12 -27.76
C ASN A 4 -1.15 -6.73 -27.30
N ASP A 5 -2.15 -6.99 -28.14
CA ASP A 5 -3.54 -6.57 -27.87
C ASP A 5 -4.12 -7.17 -26.58
N ASN A 6 -3.71 -8.39 -26.23
CA ASN A 6 -4.13 -9.02 -24.99
C ASN A 6 -3.53 -8.34 -23.75
N GLN A 7 -2.22 -8.10 -23.75
CA GLN A 7 -1.53 -7.38 -22.69
C GLN A 7 -2.11 -5.97 -22.51
N ARG A 8 -2.36 -5.25 -23.61
CA ARG A 8 -2.98 -3.92 -23.58
C ARG A 8 -4.37 -3.96 -22.94
N ARG A 9 -5.20 -4.95 -23.30
CA ARG A 9 -6.55 -5.12 -22.73
C ARG A 9 -6.50 -5.38 -21.23
N VAL A 10 -5.67 -6.32 -20.79
CA VAL A 10 -5.55 -6.70 -19.38
C VAL A 10 -4.99 -5.55 -18.55
N ILE A 11 -3.94 -4.87 -19.02
CA ILE A 11 -3.36 -3.71 -18.31
C ILE A 11 -4.36 -2.56 -18.23
N LYS A 12 -5.15 -2.31 -19.29
CA LYS A 12 -6.22 -1.30 -19.25
C LYS A 12 -7.29 -1.63 -18.21
N ALA A 13 -7.70 -2.89 -18.11
CA ALA A 13 -8.65 -3.33 -17.09
C ALA A 13 -8.09 -3.12 -15.69
N LEU A 14 -6.84 -3.54 -15.45
CA LEU A 14 -6.15 -3.34 -14.18
C LEU A 14 -5.98 -1.85 -13.86
N TYR A 15 -5.76 -1.00 -14.86
CA TYR A 15 -5.68 0.45 -14.67
C TYR A 15 -7.00 1.00 -14.13
N LEU A 16 -8.10 0.74 -14.84
CA LEU A 16 -9.42 1.24 -14.44
C LEU A 16 -9.83 0.73 -13.05
N GLU A 17 -9.51 -0.51 -12.74
CA GLU A 17 -9.83 -1.12 -11.44
C GLU A 17 -8.95 -0.58 -10.30
N MET A 18 -7.64 -0.43 -10.54
CA MET A 18 -6.69 -0.16 -9.46
C MET A 18 -6.32 1.31 -9.30
N TYR A 19 -6.64 2.17 -10.28
CA TYR A 19 -6.20 3.57 -10.30
C TYR A 19 -6.50 4.30 -8.98
N PHE A 20 -7.75 4.28 -8.53
CA PHE A 20 -8.16 5.00 -7.31
C PHE A 20 -7.47 4.47 -6.05
N LEU A 21 -7.30 3.14 -5.93
CA LEU A 21 -6.58 2.54 -4.79
C LEU A 21 -5.11 2.98 -4.77
N LEU A 22 -4.44 2.89 -5.93
CA LEU A 22 -3.02 3.21 -6.06
C LEU A 22 -2.80 4.71 -5.86
N PHE A 23 -3.69 5.54 -6.41
CA PHE A 23 -3.66 6.99 -6.23
C PHE A 23 -3.87 7.39 -4.78
N ALA A 24 -4.90 6.87 -4.10
CA ALA A 24 -5.13 7.16 -2.68
C ALA A 24 -3.95 6.71 -1.81
N TYR A 25 -3.36 5.55 -2.11
CA TYR A 25 -2.15 5.08 -1.43
C TYR A 25 -0.97 6.04 -1.63
N ALA A 26 -0.71 6.47 -2.87
CA ALA A 26 0.39 7.38 -3.18
C ALA A 26 0.17 8.78 -2.59
N GLN A 27 -1.06 9.28 -2.64
CA GLN A 27 -1.47 10.57 -2.09
C GLN A 27 -1.20 10.65 -0.59
N ASN A 28 -1.51 9.57 0.14
CA ASN A 28 -1.25 9.48 1.57
C ASN A 28 0.25 9.43 1.91
N MET A 29 1.09 8.90 1.03
CA MET A 29 2.54 8.75 1.29
C MET A 29 3.36 9.96 0.84
N LEU A 30 2.91 10.68 -0.18
CA LEU A 30 3.64 11.80 -0.78
C LEU A 30 3.07 13.17 -0.36
N SER A 31 1.86 13.21 0.19
CA SER A 31 1.14 14.44 0.59
C SER A 31 1.00 15.50 -0.51
N ASP A 32 1.27 15.12 -1.76
CA ASP A 32 1.21 15.96 -2.95
C ASP A 32 0.48 15.19 -4.06
N ARG A 33 -0.54 15.83 -4.63
CA ARG A 33 -1.39 15.24 -5.66
C ARG A 33 -0.66 14.95 -6.96
N SER A 34 0.13 15.90 -7.44
CA SER A 34 0.88 15.76 -8.68
C SER A 34 1.91 14.64 -8.54
N LEU A 35 2.60 14.56 -7.40
CA LEU A 35 3.56 13.49 -7.16
C LEU A 35 2.89 12.12 -7.03
N ALA A 36 1.66 12.06 -6.50
CA ALA A 36 0.87 10.84 -6.42
C ALA A 36 0.38 10.36 -7.79
N GLU A 37 -0.15 11.24 -8.62
CA GLU A 37 -0.54 10.92 -10.01
C GLU A 37 0.67 10.41 -10.79
N GLU A 38 1.81 11.09 -10.68
CA GLU A 38 3.07 10.67 -11.31
C GLU A 38 3.53 9.28 -10.84
N ALA A 39 3.45 8.99 -9.53
CA ALA A 39 3.82 7.67 -9.00
C ALA A 39 2.93 6.54 -9.54
N VAL A 40 1.63 6.79 -9.72
CA VAL A 40 0.70 5.84 -10.35
C VAL A 40 1.04 5.66 -11.83
N GLN A 41 1.27 6.75 -12.56
CA GLN A 41 1.69 6.69 -13.97
C GLN A 41 2.98 5.89 -14.14
N ASP A 42 3.99 6.14 -13.31
CA ASP A 42 5.25 5.40 -13.31
C ASP A 42 5.06 3.92 -13.00
N THR A 43 4.16 3.59 -12.09
CA THR A 43 3.77 2.21 -11.79
C THR A 43 3.20 1.51 -13.02
N PHE A 44 2.28 2.15 -13.74
CA PHE A 44 1.70 1.58 -14.96
C PHE A 44 2.65 1.61 -16.15
N ARG A 45 3.57 2.58 -16.23
CA ARG A 45 4.69 2.54 -17.20
C ARG A 45 5.54 1.29 -16.96
N ILE A 46 5.91 1.00 -15.71
CA ILE A 46 6.67 -0.21 -15.36
C ILE A 46 5.85 -1.47 -15.65
N ALA A 47 4.54 -1.46 -15.39
CA ALA A 47 3.64 -2.54 -15.74
C ALA A 47 3.63 -2.82 -17.25
N CYS A 48 3.60 -1.79 -18.09
CA CYS A 48 3.70 -1.93 -19.54
C CYS A 48 5.05 -2.48 -19.99
N VAL A 49 6.16 -1.99 -19.42
CA VAL A 49 7.51 -2.49 -19.73
C VAL A 49 7.69 -3.94 -19.28
N LYS A 50 7.07 -4.33 -18.17
CA LYS A 50 7.17 -5.67 -17.57
C LYS A 50 5.85 -6.44 -17.66
N ALA A 51 5.16 -6.29 -18.79
CA ALA A 51 3.81 -6.83 -18.98
C ALA A 51 3.75 -8.34 -18.70
N ASP A 52 4.70 -9.11 -19.21
CA ASP A 52 4.75 -10.56 -18.96
C ASP A 52 4.86 -10.88 -17.47
N LYS A 53 5.74 -10.19 -16.73
CA LYS A 53 5.89 -10.42 -15.28
C LYS A 53 4.63 -10.08 -14.49
N LEU A 54 3.88 -9.07 -14.93
CA LEU A 54 2.59 -8.72 -14.33
C LEU A 54 1.53 -9.79 -14.63
N LEU A 55 1.39 -10.19 -15.90
CA LEU A 55 0.37 -11.12 -16.34
C LEU A 55 0.60 -12.54 -15.82
N PHE A 56 1.86 -13.00 -15.76
CA PHE A 56 2.22 -14.29 -15.17
C PHE A 56 2.28 -14.26 -13.63
N SER A 57 2.04 -13.10 -13.00
CA SER A 57 1.99 -13.02 -11.55
C SER A 57 0.77 -13.77 -11.02
N PRO A 58 0.90 -14.60 -9.96
CA PRO A 58 -0.26 -15.19 -9.30
C PRO A 58 -1.15 -14.13 -8.62
N ASN A 59 -0.66 -12.90 -8.44
CA ASN A 59 -1.43 -11.77 -7.92
C ASN A 59 -1.02 -10.45 -8.61
N PRO A 60 -1.61 -10.13 -9.78
CA PRO A 60 -1.28 -8.93 -10.54
C PRO A 60 -1.54 -7.62 -9.76
N LYS A 61 -2.63 -7.56 -8.98
CA LYS A 61 -2.97 -6.41 -8.13
C LYS A 61 -1.92 -6.18 -7.04
N GLY A 62 -1.49 -7.26 -6.38
CA GLY A 62 -0.41 -7.22 -5.39
C GLY A 62 0.93 -6.82 -6.00
N TRP A 63 1.21 -7.26 -7.23
CA TRP A 63 2.39 -6.83 -7.98
C TRP A 63 2.39 -5.33 -8.26
N LEU A 64 1.24 -4.75 -8.65
CA LEU A 64 1.09 -3.31 -8.85
C LEU A 64 1.30 -2.52 -7.56
N LEU A 65 0.70 -2.96 -6.45
CA LEU A 65 0.90 -2.32 -5.13
C LEU A 65 2.36 -2.35 -4.69
N ASN A 66 3.05 -3.48 -4.88
CA ASN A 66 4.47 -3.58 -4.54
C ASN A 66 5.34 -2.71 -5.46
N THR A 67 4.98 -2.62 -6.74
CA THR A 67 5.66 -1.73 -7.69
C THR A 67 5.49 -0.27 -7.29
N LEU A 68 4.28 0.15 -6.92
CA LEU A 68 4.01 1.50 -6.42
C LEU A 68 4.84 1.84 -5.18
N LYS A 69 4.90 0.92 -4.20
CA LYS A 69 5.75 1.11 -3.00
C LYS A 69 7.21 1.34 -3.36
N ASN A 70 7.74 0.61 -4.33
CA ASN A 70 9.12 0.76 -4.79
C ASN A 70 9.33 2.10 -5.51
N VAL A 71 8.37 2.53 -6.35
CA VAL A 71 8.39 3.84 -7.01
C VAL A 71 8.43 4.97 -5.97
N ILE A 72 7.52 4.95 -5.00
CA ILE A 72 7.46 5.95 -3.91
C ILE A 72 8.78 5.97 -3.13
N LYS A 73 9.29 4.80 -2.72
CA LYS A 73 10.54 4.69 -1.96
C LYS A 73 11.73 5.28 -2.75
N ASN A 74 11.82 5.01 -4.05
CA ASN A 74 12.88 5.57 -4.89
C ASN A 74 12.75 7.07 -5.05
N LYS A 75 11.52 7.60 -5.14
CA LYS A 75 11.25 9.03 -5.27
C LYS A 75 11.65 9.79 -4.00
N VAL A 76 11.23 9.30 -2.83
CA VAL A 76 11.61 9.85 -1.53
C VAL A 76 13.13 9.82 -1.35
N ARG A 77 13.79 8.70 -1.68
CA ARG A 77 15.27 8.61 -1.61
C ARG A 77 15.92 9.65 -2.51
N SER A 78 15.46 9.80 -3.75
CA SER A 78 16.03 10.76 -4.71
C SER A 78 15.86 12.21 -4.25
N GLN A 79 14.70 12.54 -3.64
CA GLN A 79 14.47 13.86 -3.04
C GLN A 79 15.41 14.12 -1.86
N VAL A 80 15.61 13.13 -0.97
CA VAL A 80 16.56 13.25 0.14
C VAL A 80 17.99 13.44 -0.35
N TYR A 81 18.42 12.67 -1.36
CA TYR A 81 19.76 12.85 -1.96
C TYR A 81 19.92 14.22 -2.59
N LEU A 82 18.93 14.69 -3.35
CA LEU A 82 18.98 16.01 -3.97
C LEU A 82 19.01 17.14 -2.93
N ARG A 83 18.19 17.03 -1.87
CA ARG A 83 18.18 17.99 -0.77
C ARG A 83 19.51 18.04 -0.04
N ASN A 84 20.09 16.87 0.26
CA ASN A 84 21.39 16.77 0.93
C ASN A 84 22.53 17.29 0.04
N PHE A 85 22.47 17.06 -1.27
CA PHE A 85 23.45 17.57 -2.23
C PHE A 85 23.41 19.09 -2.37
N LEU A 86 22.22 19.70 -2.22
CA LEU A 86 22.03 21.15 -2.33
C LEU A 86 22.22 21.91 -1.01
N GLU A 87 22.66 21.25 0.08
CA GLU A 87 22.82 21.84 1.42
C GLU A 87 21.62 22.69 1.88
N LEU A 88 20.40 22.33 1.46
CA LEU A 88 19.18 23.03 1.86
C LEU A 88 18.80 22.59 3.28
N ASP A 89 19.41 23.22 4.27
CA ASP A 89 18.96 23.16 5.66
C ASP A 89 17.86 24.21 5.90
N GLU A 90 16.64 23.73 6.14
CA GLU A 90 15.65 24.37 7.00
C GLU A 90 14.43 23.45 7.14
N ASN A 91 14.24 22.94 8.37
CA ASN A 91 12.97 22.71 9.07
C ASN A 91 11.69 22.45 8.25
N VAL A 92 11.64 21.35 7.51
CA VAL A 92 10.35 20.70 7.21
C VAL A 92 10.34 19.36 7.92
N ILE A 93 9.70 19.35 9.08
CA ILE A 93 9.27 18.14 9.78
C ILE A 93 8.54 17.27 8.73
N PRO A 94 8.96 16.03 8.46
CA PRO A 94 8.13 15.15 7.67
C PRO A 94 6.87 14.95 8.50
N GLY A 95 5.77 15.54 8.06
CA GLY A 95 4.49 15.43 8.74
C GLY A 95 4.18 13.96 8.93
N ASN A 96 4.29 13.51 10.18
CA ASN A 96 3.67 12.29 10.65
C ASN A 96 2.18 12.38 10.29
N SER A 97 1.79 11.69 9.23
CA SER A 97 0.41 11.31 8.99
C SER A 97 0.35 9.78 8.98
N ASP A 98 0.66 9.20 10.14
CA ASP A 98 0.55 7.77 10.46
C ASP A 98 -0.90 7.29 10.57
N ALA A 99 -1.86 7.95 9.93
CA ALA A 99 -3.26 7.55 9.93
C ALA A 99 -3.70 7.15 8.53
N LEU A 100 -3.12 6.06 8.03
CA LEU A 100 -3.64 5.19 7.00
C LEU A 100 -5.17 5.26 6.87
N ASP A 101 -5.66 5.93 5.83
CA ASP A 101 -7.06 5.86 5.43
C ASP A 101 -7.30 4.60 4.55
N ILE A 102 -6.88 3.46 5.09
CA ILE A 102 -7.34 2.14 4.65
C ILE A 102 -8.82 1.96 4.99
N ASP A 103 -9.34 2.80 5.90
CA ASP A 103 -10.73 2.81 6.35
C ASP A 103 -11.68 3.23 5.23
N PHE A 104 -11.32 4.21 4.41
CA PHE A 104 -12.14 4.64 3.26
C PHE A 104 -12.27 3.57 2.15
N MET A 105 -11.26 2.72 1.97
CA MET A 105 -11.26 1.69 0.92
C MET A 105 -11.85 0.34 1.36
N TYR A 106 -12.00 0.13 2.67
CA TYR A 106 -12.46 -1.13 3.26
C TYR A 106 -13.44 -0.90 4.41
N SER A 107 -14.22 0.17 4.40
CA SER A 107 -15.12 0.60 5.50
C SER A 107 -16.02 -0.53 6.03
N ASP A 108 -16.46 -1.43 5.16
CA ASP A 108 -17.29 -2.59 5.51
C ASP A 108 -16.51 -3.72 6.22
N LEU A 109 -15.19 -3.73 6.12
CA LEU A 109 -14.27 -4.74 6.67
C LEU A 109 -13.42 -4.23 7.85
N THR A 110 -13.13 -2.93 7.88
CA THR A 110 -12.22 -2.27 8.83
C THR A 110 -12.87 -1.91 10.16
N ASN A 111 -14.20 -1.93 10.25
CA ASN A 111 -14.91 -1.55 11.47
C ASN A 111 -14.85 -2.62 12.60
N SER A 112 -14.10 -3.72 12.39
CA SER A 112 -13.86 -4.72 13.45
C SER A 112 -12.62 -4.38 14.27
N GLU A 113 -12.74 -4.46 15.61
CA GLU A 113 -11.59 -4.27 16.53
C GLU A 113 -10.38 -5.14 16.17
N ASP A 114 -10.64 -6.34 15.64
CA ASP A 114 -9.61 -7.28 15.19
C ASP A 114 -8.76 -6.72 14.03
N TYR A 115 -9.34 -5.88 13.17
CA TYR A 115 -8.64 -5.23 12.05
C TYR A 115 -7.81 -4.03 12.51
N LYS A 116 -8.32 -3.24 13.48
CA LYS A 116 -7.58 -2.16 14.13
C LYS A 116 -6.34 -2.71 14.86
N LEU A 117 -6.49 -3.86 15.51
CA LEU A 117 -5.37 -4.58 16.15
C LEU A 117 -4.32 -5.06 15.14
N LEU A 118 -4.75 -5.62 14.01
CA LEU A 118 -3.85 -6.02 12.92
C LEU A 118 -3.08 -4.82 12.36
N LYS A 119 -3.76 -3.68 12.18
CA LYS A 119 -3.18 -2.42 11.71
C LYS A 119 -2.04 -1.97 12.64
N LYS A 120 -2.30 -1.88 13.94
CA LYS A 120 -1.30 -1.50 14.96
C LYS A 120 -0.06 -2.38 14.96
N ILE A 121 -0.25 -3.69 14.84
CA ILE A 121 0.87 -4.65 14.85
C ILE A 121 1.64 -4.62 13.51
N ALA A 122 0.94 -4.47 12.39
CA ALA A 122 1.56 -4.54 11.07
C ALA A 122 2.18 -3.23 10.59
N LEU A 123 1.68 -2.09 11.07
CA LEU A 123 2.05 -0.76 10.57
C LEU A 123 2.74 0.06 11.67
N ASP A 124 2.24 0.00 12.91
CA ASP A 124 2.78 0.79 14.03
C ASP A 124 3.89 0.04 14.80
N LYS A 125 4.31 -1.13 14.31
CA LYS A 125 5.36 -2.02 14.87
C LYS A 125 5.17 -2.43 16.33
N TYR A 126 3.93 -2.37 16.85
CA TYR A 126 3.63 -2.83 18.21
C TYR A 126 3.97 -4.30 18.38
N SER A 127 4.62 -4.63 19.50
CA SER A 127 4.76 -6.02 19.91
C SER A 127 3.41 -6.61 20.32
N MET A 128 3.29 -7.92 20.23
CA MET A 128 2.07 -8.64 20.63
C MET A 128 1.73 -8.42 22.12
N LEU A 129 2.74 -8.12 22.95
CA LEU A 129 2.62 -7.82 24.37
C LEU A 129 2.02 -6.43 24.62
N GLU A 130 2.54 -5.41 23.93
CA GLU A 130 2.06 -4.02 24.04
C GLU A 130 0.63 -3.90 23.55
N ALA A 131 0.34 -4.51 22.39
CA ALA A 131 -1.00 -4.51 21.83
C ALA A 131 -2.02 -5.25 22.72
N ALA A 132 -1.60 -6.33 23.39
CA ALA A 132 -2.46 -7.09 24.31
C ALA A 132 -2.75 -6.32 25.61
N LYS A 133 -1.74 -5.63 26.17
CA LYS A 133 -1.90 -4.77 27.34
C LYS A 133 -2.84 -3.59 27.08
N GLU A 134 -2.69 -2.94 25.93
CA GLU A 134 -3.48 -1.76 25.57
C GLU A 134 -4.98 -2.07 25.48
N ILE A 135 -5.34 -3.26 25.00
CA ILE A 135 -6.74 -3.68 24.84
C ILE A 135 -7.22 -4.60 25.98
N GLY A 136 -6.42 -4.78 27.03
CA GLY A 136 -6.78 -5.54 28.22
C GLY A 136 -7.02 -7.05 28.01
N ILE A 137 -6.34 -7.68 27.04
CA ILE A 137 -6.48 -9.13 26.78
C ILE A 137 -5.18 -9.90 26.98
N SER A 138 -5.25 -11.24 27.03
CA SER A 138 -4.05 -12.07 27.06
C SER A 138 -3.32 -12.08 25.72
N VAL A 139 -2.00 -12.29 25.76
CA VAL A 139 -1.14 -12.34 24.57
C VAL A 139 -1.60 -13.46 23.61
N GLU A 140 -1.99 -14.62 24.13
CA GLU A 140 -2.55 -15.72 23.35
C GLU A 140 -3.89 -15.35 22.69
N ALA A 141 -4.74 -14.58 23.35
CA ALA A 141 -5.97 -14.06 22.76
C ALA A 141 -5.66 -13.04 21.64
N CYS A 142 -4.68 -12.17 21.85
CA CYS A 142 -4.18 -11.21 20.86
C CYS A 142 -3.67 -11.90 19.60
N LYS A 143 -2.80 -12.92 19.74
CA LYS A 143 -2.30 -13.74 18.61
C LYS A 143 -3.46 -14.37 17.83
N LYS A 144 -4.44 -14.97 18.52
CA LYS A 144 -5.62 -15.60 17.88
C LYS A 144 -6.51 -14.58 17.17
N ARG A 145 -6.66 -13.36 17.69
CA ARG A 145 -7.42 -12.28 17.02
C ARG A 145 -6.71 -11.80 15.76
N VAL A 146 -5.39 -11.57 15.83
CA VAL A 146 -4.55 -11.21 14.66
C VAL A 146 -4.59 -12.27 13.58
N GLN A 147 -4.49 -13.56 13.95
CA GLN A 147 -4.55 -14.66 12.99
C GLN A 147 -5.92 -14.72 12.29
N ARG A 148 -7.02 -14.52 13.04
CA ARG A 148 -8.38 -14.46 12.49
C ARG A 148 -8.57 -13.25 11.58
N ALA A 149 -8.07 -12.07 11.96
CA ALA A 149 -8.08 -10.86 11.13
C ALA A 149 -7.34 -11.08 9.81
N LYS A 150 -6.12 -11.64 9.85
CA LYS A 150 -5.34 -12.00 8.65
C LYS A 150 -6.10 -12.99 7.76
N LYS A 151 -6.75 -13.99 8.35
CA LYS A 151 -7.52 -15.01 7.61
C LYS A 151 -8.78 -14.42 6.95
N LYS A 152 -9.49 -13.53 7.65
CA LYS A 152 -10.65 -12.81 7.12
C LYS A 152 -10.25 -11.90 5.96
N LEU A 153 -9.18 -11.12 6.13
CA LEU A 153 -8.62 -10.27 5.09
C LEU A 153 -8.20 -11.09 3.86
N LYS A 154 -7.51 -12.21 4.07
CA LYS A 154 -7.14 -13.13 2.96
C LYS A 154 -8.37 -13.70 2.24
N LYS A 155 -9.46 -13.96 2.96
CA LYS A 155 -10.71 -14.51 2.40
C LYS A 155 -11.50 -13.45 1.63
N SER A 156 -11.53 -12.21 2.09
CA SER A 156 -12.16 -11.11 1.34
C SER A 156 -11.41 -10.84 0.04
N PHE A 157 -10.07 -10.82 0.07
CA PHE A 157 -9.26 -10.75 -1.15
C PHE A 157 -9.53 -11.90 -2.14
N LYS A 158 -9.92 -13.08 -1.65
CA LYS A 158 -10.25 -14.24 -2.49
C LYS A 158 -11.70 -14.26 -2.99
N LYS A 159 -12.63 -13.56 -2.33
CA LYS A 159 -14.04 -13.44 -2.74
C LYS A 159 -14.27 -12.36 -3.80
N MET A 160 -13.31 -11.45 -3.95
CA MET A 160 -13.34 -10.33 -4.90
C MET A 160 -12.55 -10.64 -6.20
N VAL A 161 -12.15 -11.90 -6.36
CA VAL A 161 -11.57 -12.53 -7.57
C VAL A 161 -12.56 -13.60 -8.01
#